data_AF-A0A2S5SWN6-F1
#
_entry.id   AF-A0A2S5SWN6-F1
#
_cell.length_a   1.000
_cell.length_b   1.000
_cell.length_c   1.000
_cell.angle_alpha   90.00
_cell.angle_beta   90.00
_cell.angle_gamma   90.00
#
_symmetry.space_group_name_H-M   'P 1'
#
loop_
_entity.id
_entity.type
_entity.pdbx_description
1 polymer ?
#
loop_
_entity_poly.entity_id
_entity_poly.type
_entity_poly.pdbx_seq_one_letter_code
_entity_poly.pdbx_strand_id
1 'polypeptide(L)'
;MIVALLGAESTGKTDLAHALARRAGNQGLRATAVEEYLREFCEHRARTPRPDEQTHIAEEQTRRIRIAAAHHALVLADTTALMTAVYSDLLFDDPTLYDAALAAHAECHLTLVTGLDLPWTPDGIQRDGPHVRVPVDTRLRTRLQDAGVPFSVVYGQGQDRVEAAWRAIVNALAAMGGNPRTAEDAPANLQPWCRECLVPECEHQLFRRLVRD
;
A
#
# COMPACT_ATOMS: atom_id res chain seq x y z
N MET A 1 -7.86 -9.55 9.54
CA MET A 1 -6.60 -8.88 9.19
C MET A 1 -6.84 -7.94 8.02
N ILE A 2 -6.35 -6.71 8.12
CA ILE A 2 -6.38 -5.71 7.03
C ILE A 2 -4.95 -5.48 6.56
N VAL A 3 -4.70 -5.61 5.25
CA VAL A 3 -3.43 -5.34 4.59
C VAL A 3 -3.61 -4.11 3.71
N ALA A 4 -2.89 -3.04 4.00
CA ALA A 4 -2.89 -1.83 3.18
C ALA A 4 -1.89 -1.97 2.03
N LEU A 5 -2.35 -1.70 0.81
CA LEU A 5 -1.51 -1.56 -0.38
C LEU A 5 -1.42 -0.08 -0.72
N LEU A 6 -0.25 0.50 -0.50
CA LEU A 6 0.05 1.91 -0.74
C LEU A 6 1.07 2.06 -1.87
N GLY A 7 1.15 3.26 -2.43
CA GLY A 7 2.13 3.59 -3.47
C GLY A 7 1.55 4.50 -4.53
N ALA A 8 2.44 5.09 -5.32
CA ALA A 8 2.10 6.01 -6.38
C ALA A 8 1.18 5.41 -7.45
N GLU A 9 0.71 6.25 -8.36
CA GLU A 9 -0.07 5.81 -9.51
C GLU A 9 0.66 4.79 -10.40
N SER A 10 -0.14 3.90 -10.99
CA SER A 10 0.29 2.87 -11.95
C SER A 10 1.48 2.02 -11.46
N THR A 11 1.52 1.73 -10.17
CA THR A 11 2.47 0.80 -9.55
C THR A 11 1.91 -0.62 -9.38
N GLY A 12 0.76 -0.95 -9.97
CA GLY A 12 0.19 -2.31 -9.95
C GLY A 12 -0.47 -2.74 -8.63
N LYS A 13 -0.93 -1.80 -7.80
CA LYS A 13 -1.61 -2.09 -6.53
C LYS A 13 -2.89 -2.92 -6.72
N THR A 14 -3.74 -2.51 -7.67
CA THR A 14 -5.04 -3.16 -7.94
C THR A 14 -4.85 -4.62 -8.35
N ASP A 15 -3.97 -4.86 -9.33
CA ASP A 15 -3.66 -6.22 -9.78
C ASP A 15 -3.08 -7.09 -8.66
N LEU A 16 -2.20 -6.50 -7.82
CA LEU A 16 -1.63 -7.18 -6.67
C LEU A 16 -2.71 -7.52 -5.63
N ALA A 17 -3.62 -6.59 -5.32
CA ALA A 17 -4.73 -6.80 -4.38
C ALA A 17 -5.60 -7.99 -4.80
N HIS A 18 -5.99 -8.02 -6.09
CA HIS A 18 -6.80 -9.10 -6.64
C HIS A 18 -6.06 -10.42 -6.67
N ALA A 19 -4.79 -10.42 -7.06
CA ALA A 19 -3.98 -11.64 -7.09
C ALA A 19 -3.81 -12.25 -5.70
N LEU A 20 -3.59 -11.43 -4.67
CA LEU A 20 -3.49 -11.85 -3.28
C LEU A 20 -4.84 -12.36 -2.75
N ALA A 21 -5.95 -11.68 -3.05
CA ALA A 21 -7.29 -12.12 -2.66
C ALA A 21 -7.64 -13.48 -3.27
N ARG A 22 -7.37 -13.67 -4.57
CA ARG A 22 -7.55 -14.97 -5.26
C ARG A 22 -6.68 -16.06 -4.64
N ARG A 23 -5.40 -15.77 -4.39
CA ARG A 23 -4.47 -16.72 -3.77
C ARG A 23 -4.95 -17.16 -2.38
N ALA A 24 -5.39 -16.21 -1.55
CA ALA A 24 -5.95 -16.50 -0.24
C ALA A 24 -7.23 -17.35 -0.32
N GLY A 25 -8.13 -17.02 -1.26
CA GLY A 25 -9.34 -17.81 -1.53
C GLY A 25 -9.03 -19.26 -1.93
N ASN A 26 -8.02 -19.46 -2.79
CA ASN A 26 -7.55 -20.80 -3.18
C ASN A 26 -6.97 -21.59 -2.00
N GLN A 27 -6.55 -20.92 -0.92
CA GLN A 27 -6.10 -21.53 0.33
C GLN A 27 -7.21 -21.65 1.39
N GLY A 28 -8.47 -21.39 1.00
CA GLY A 28 -9.63 -21.51 1.88
C GLY A 28 -9.88 -20.33 2.82
N LEU A 29 -9.12 -19.23 2.68
CA LEU A 29 -9.35 -18.01 3.46
C LEU A 29 -10.45 -17.17 2.80
N ARG A 30 -11.41 -16.70 3.62
CA ARG A 30 -12.34 -15.65 3.19
C ARG A 30 -11.60 -14.34 3.03
N ALA A 31 -11.18 -14.03 1.81
CA ALA A 31 -10.43 -12.84 1.46
C ALA A 31 -11.17 -11.97 0.45
N THR A 32 -10.99 -10.66 0.53
CA THR A 32 -11.52 -9.72 -0.46
C THR A 32 -10.53 -8.58 -0.73
N ALA A 33 -10.61 -8.01 -1.93
CA ALA A 33 -9.96 -6.75 -2.25
C ALA A 33 -10.98 -5.61 -2.12
N VAL A 34 -10.53 -4.46 -1.60
CA VAL A 34 -11.29 -3.22 -1.60
C VAL A 34 -10.65 -2.30 -2.62
N GLU A 35 -11.41 -1.93 -3.65
CA GLU A 35 -10.98 -1.07 -4.75
C GLU A 35 -10.77 0.39 -4.33
N GLU A 36 -10.07 1.13 -5.19
CA GLU A 36 -9.78 2.54 -5.01
C GLU A 36 -11.02 3.37 -5.33
N TYR A 37 -11.66 3.93 -4.30
CA TYR A 37 -12.88 4.72 -4.47
C TYR A 37 -12.67 5.95 -5.36
N LEU A 38 -11.48 6.54 -5.36
CA LEU A 38 -11.15 7.68 -6.23
C LEU A 38 -11.40 7.36 -7.71
N ARG A 39 -11.10 6.13 -8.15
CA ARG A 39 -11.36 5.71 -9.54
C ARG A 39 -12.85 5.75 -9.86
N GLU A 40 -13.66 5.14 -9.00
CA GLU A 40 -15.12 5.16 -9.14
C GLU A 40 -15.68 6.59 -9.09
N PHE A 41 -15.16 7.45 -8.21
CA PHE A 41 -15.56 8.85 -8.15
C PHE A 41 -15.31 9.54 -9.50
N CYS A 42 -14.13 9.38 -10.08
CA CYS A 42 -13.75 10.00 -11.34
C CYS A 42 -14.59 9.49 -12.51
N GLU A 43 -14.88 8.19 -12.55
CA GLU A 43 -15.76 7.57 -13.55
C GLU A 43 -17.18 8.14 -13.47
N HIS A 44 -17.77 8.22 -12.27
CA HIS A 44 -19.13 8.73 -12.09
C HIS A 44 -19.24 10.24 -12.32
N ARG A 45 -18.21 11.02 -11.96
CA ARG A 45 -18.21 12.48 -12.09
C ARG A 45 -17.67 12.96 -13.44
N ALA A 46 -17.02 12.09 -14.21
CA ALA A 46 -16.29 12.41 -15.43
C ALA A 46 -15.26 13.55 -15.26
N ARG A 47 -14.66 13.66 -14.06
CA ARG A 47 -13.61 14.64 -13.72
C ARG A 47 -12.81 14.20 -12.49
N THR A 48 -11.67 14.83 -12.27
CA THR A 48 -10.93 14.70 -11.01
C THR A 48 -11.63 15.43 -9.86
N PRO A 49 -11.39 15.03 -8.59
CA PRO A 49 -11.98 15.69 -7.44
C PRO A 49 -11.37 17.08 -7.18
N ARG A 50 -12.18 17.95 -6.58
CA ARG A 50 -11.74 19.25 -6.06
C ARG A 50 -11.14 19.10 -4.65
N PRO A 51 -10.45 20.13 -4.11
CA PRO A 51 -9.93 20.09 -2.75
C PRO A 51 -11.00 19.80 -1.69
N ASP A 52 -12.19 20.40 -1.81
CA ASP A 52 -13.32 20.21 -0.89
C ASP A 52 -13.90 18.78 -0.88
N GLU A 53 -13.53 17.95 -1.85
CA GLU A 53 -14.05 16.59 -2.03
C GLU A 53 -13.09 15.51 -1.51
N GLN A 54 -11.84 15.87 -1.16
CA GLN A 54 -10.81 14.93 -0.71
C GLN A 54 -11.21 14.24 0.61
N THR A 55 -11.78 14.99 1.55
CA THR A 55 -12.28 14.46 2.84
C THR A 55 -13.29 13.34 2.62
N HIS A 56 -14.28 13.56 1.77
CA HIS A 56 -15.31 12.56 1.49
C HIS A 56 -14.72 11.29 0.86
N ILE A 57 -13.78 11.43 -0.07
CA ILE A 57 -13.11 10.29 -0.71
C ILE A 57 -12.33 9.46 0.32
N ALA A 58 -11.59 10.13 1.22
CA ALA A 58 -10.85 9.48 2.30
C ALA A 58 -11.75 8.73 3.29
N GLU A 59 -12.86 9.36 3.70
CA GLU A 59 -13.85 8.76 4.58
C GLU A 59 -14.53 7.55 3.94
N GLU A 60 -14.93 7.64 2.67
CA GLU A 60 -15.59 6.56 1.96
C GLU A 60 -14.66 5.36 1.74
N GLN A 61 -13.39 5.60 1.39
CA GLN A 61 -12.39 4.53 1.31
C GLN A 61 -12.26 3.81 2.67
N THR A 62 -12.17 4.58 3.75
CA THR A 62 -12.07 4.04 5.12
C THR A 62 -13.31 3.22 5.49
N ARG A 63 -14.51 3.72 5.19
CA ARG A 63 -15.78 3.04 5.44
C ARG A 63 -15.84 1.69 4.73
N ARG A 64 -15.45 1.63 3.45
CA ARG A 64 -15.43 0.40 2.65
C ARG A 64 -14.48 -0.66 3.22
N ILE A 65 -13.29 -0.24 3.65
CA ILE A 65 -12.32 -1.13 4.31
C ILE A 65 -12.91 -1.74 5.59
N ARG A 66 -13.51 -0.91 6.45
CA ARG A 66 -14.14 -1.38 7.70
C ARG A 66 -15.28 -2.36 7.45
N ILE A 67 -16.13 -2.09 6.46
CA ILE A 67 -17.22 -3.01 6.06
C ILE A 67 -16.65 -4.34 5.57
N ALA A 68 -15.64 -4.31 4.70
CA ALA A 68 -15.00 -5.53 4.23
C ALA A 68 -14.41 -6.34 5.40
N ALA A 69 -13.77 -5.66 6.36
CA ALA A 69 -13.15 -6.28 7.54
C ALA A 69 -14.16 -6.94 8.48
N ALA A 70 -15.41 -6.48 8.51
CA ALA A 70 -16.48 -7.12 9.28
C ALA A 70 -16.93 -8.47 8.69
N HIS A 71 -16.63 -8.75 7.42
CA HIS A 71 -17.13 -9.93 6.69
C HIS A 71 -16.03 -10.87 6.17
N HIS A 72 -14.76 -10.48 6.24
CA HIS A 72 -13.65 -11.22 5.65
C HIS A 72 -12.50 -11.39 6.64
N ALA A 73 -11.86 -12.56 6.62
CA ALA A 73 -10.71 -12.84 7.46
C ALA A 73 -9.47 -12.04 7.00
N LEU A 74 -9.35 -11.82 5.69
CA LEU A 74 -8.29 -11.03 5.07
C LEU A 74 -8.88 -9.96 4.14
N VAL A 75 -8.51 -8.70 4.34
CA VAL A 75 -8.88 -7.59 3.47
C VAL A 75 -7.63 -6.99 2.84
N LEU A 76 -7.61 -6.90 1.51
CA LEU A 76 -6.55 -6.28 0.72
C LEU A 76 -7.04 -4.90 0.28
N ALA A 77 -6.63 -3.85 0.97
CA ALA A 77 -7.09 -2.49 0.71
C ALA A 77 -6.21 -1.79 -0.33
N ASP A 78 -6.69 -1.66 -1.55
CA ASP A 78 -6.14 -0.77 -2.59
C ASP A 78 -7.04 0.46 -2.71
N THR A 79 -6.81 1.56 -2.03
CA THR A 79 -5.72 1.89 -1.14
C THR A 79 -6.31 2.29 0.22
N THR A 80 -5.68 3.19 0.97
CA THR A 80 -6.26 3.77 2.20
C THR A 80 -6.39 5.29 2.08
N ALA A 81 -7.10 5.91 3.02
CA ALA A 81 -7.20 7.37 3.15
C ALA A 81 -5.84 8.09 3.15
N LEU A 82 -4.76 7.39 3.54
CA LEU A 82 -3.41 7.96 3.54
C LEU A 82 -2.95 8.37 2.14
N MET A 83 -3.33 7.65 1.08
CA MET A 83 -3.00 8.07 -0.28
C MET A 83 -3.75 9.34 -0.67
N THR A 84 -5.03 9.46 -0.31
CA THR A 84 -5.81 10.70 -0.52
C THR A 84 -5.15 11.88 0.19
N ALA A 85 -4.71 11.71 1.44
CA ALA A 85 -3.99 12.76 2.17
C ALA A 85 -2.66 13.13 1.49
N VAL A 86 -1.89 12.16 0.98
CA VAL A 86 -0.64 12.42 0.23
C VAL A 86 -0.90 13.23 -1.04
N TYR A 87 -1.92 12.88 -1.82
CA TYR A 87 -2.26 13.64 -3.02
C TYR A 87 -2.83 15.03 -2.69
N SER A 88 -3.57 15.16 -1.59
CA SER A 88 -4.07 16.47 -1.12
C SER A 88 -2.94 17.43 -0.78
N ASP A 89 -1.92 16.96 -0.03
CA ASP A 89 -0.71 17.73 0.29
C ASP A 89 0.02 18.14 -1.00
N LEU A 90 0.22 17.21 -1.93
CA LEU A 90 1.01 17.48 -3.14
C LEU A 90 0.32 18.38 -4.17
N LEU A 91 -1.01 18.22 -4.37
CA LEU A 91 -1.74 18.91 -5.43
C LEU A 91 -2.37 20.22 -4.95
N PHE A 92 -2.71 20.32 -3.67
CA PHE A 92 -3.49 21.44 -3.12
C PHE A 92 -2.81 22.13 -1.93
N ASP A 93 -1.60 21.72 -1.55
CA ASP A 93 -0.89 22.22 -0.36
C ASP A 93 -1.74 22.08 0.91
N ASP A 94 -2.53 20.99 0.97
CA ASP A 94 -3.45 20.72 2.08
C ASP A 94 -3.03 19.46 2.86
N PRO A 95 -2.28 19.62 3.96
CA PRO A 95 -1.87 18.52 4.83
C PRO A 95 -2.93 18.14 5.88
N THR A 96 -4.10 18.80 5.91
CA THR A 96 -5.05 18.67 7.03
C THR A 96 -5.66 17.27 7.16
N LEU A 97 -5.60 16.47 6.10
CA LEU A 97 -6.15 15.11 6.09
C LEU A 97 -5.26 14.06 6.77
N TYR A 98 -3.99 14.36 7.05
CA TYR A 98 -3.04 13.35 7.54
C TYR A 98 -3.45 12.76 8.89
N ASP A 99 -3.88 13.57 9.85
CA ASP A 99 -4.19 13.09 11.21
C ASP A 99 -5.33 12.05 11.17
N ALA A 100 -6.42 12.37 10.47
CA ALA A 100 -7.55 11.46 10.29
C ALA A 100 -7.16 10.22 9.47
N ALA A 101 -6.39 10.40 8.40
CA ALA A 101 -5.94 9.31 7.55
C ALA A 101 -5.01 8.33 8.27
N LEU A 102 -4.07 8.83 9.08
CA LEU A 102 -3.15 8.03 9.89
C LEU A 102 -3.89 7.31 11.02
N ALA A 103 -4.84 7.98 11.69
CA ALA A 103 -5.69 7.36 12.70
C ALA A 103 -6.50 6.19 12.13
N ALA A 104 -7.09 6.35 10.93
CA ALA A 104 -7.76 5.27 10.23
C ALA A 104 -6.78 4.16 9.77
N HIS A 105 -5.59 4.55 9.30
CA HIS A 105 -4.56 3.62 8.85
C HIS A 105 -4.03 2.72 9.97
N ALA A 106 -4.06 3.17 11.23
CA ALA A 106 -3.67 2.38 12.40
C ALA A 106 -4.53 1.09 12.60
N GLU A 107 -5.68 0.97 11.94
CA GLU A 107 -6.47 -0.27 11.89
C GLU A 107 -5.86 -1.35 10.97
N CYS A 108 -4.91 -0.96 10.11
CA CYS A 108 -4.19 -1.88 9.22
C CYS A 108 -3.16 -2.69 10.01
N HIS A 109 -3.09 -3.99 9.74
CA HIS A 109 -2.21 -4.92 10.44
C HIS A 109 -0.87 -5.09 9.72
N LEU A 110 -0.83 -4.76 8.42
CA LEU A 110 0.35 -4.81 7.58
C LEU A 110 0.24 -3.72 6.50
N THR A 111 1.32 -2.97 6.31
CA THR A 111 1.41 -1.95 5.26
C THR A 111 2.46 -2.37 4.24
N LEU A 112 2.03 -2.51 2.99
CA LEU A 112 2.89 -2.81 1.86
C LEU A 112 2.92 -1.59 0.93
N VAL A 113 4.13 -1.10 0.63
CA VAL A 113 4.35 -0.01 -0.33
C VAL A 113 4.83 -0.63 -1.63
N THR A 114 4.11 -0.43 -2.73
CA THR A 114 4.55 -0.91 -4.06
C THR A 114 5.69 -0.05 -4.59
N GLY A 115 6.79 -0.69 -4.98
CA GLY A 115 7.92 -0.02 -5.62
C GLY A 115 7.60 0.59 -6.99
N LEU A 116 8.54 1.43 -7.47
CA LEU A 116 8.47 2.11 -8.76
C LEU A 116 9.09 1.31 -9.92
N ASP A 117 9.26 0.00 -9.73
CA ASP A 117 9.94 -0.93 -10.64
C ASP A 117 9.13 -1.30 -11.89
N LEU A 118 7.82 -1.10 -11.87
CA LEU A 118 6.97 -1.30 -13.04
C LEU A 118 6.98 -0.09 -13.98
N PRO A 119 6.91 -0.32 -15.31
CA PRO A 119 6.67 0.75 -16.26
C PRO A 119 5.34 1.44 -15.94
N TRP A 120 5.30 2.76 -16.08
CA TRP A 120 4.05 3.49 -15.89
C TRP A 120 3.14 3.25 -17.09
N THR A 121 1.86 3.01 -16.81
CA THR A 121 0.81 2.84 -17.80
C THR A 121 -0.24 3.92 -17.59
N PRO A 122 -0.73 4.59 -18.66
CA PRO A 122 -1.86 5.50 -18.56
C PRO A 122 -3.08 4.78 -17.99
N ASP A 123 -3.77 5.41 -17.05
CA ASP A 123 -4.88 4.79 -16.33
C ASP A 123 -5.99 5.81 -16.00
N GLY A 124 -6.82 6.14 -16.99
CA GLY A 124 -7.94 7.06 -16.83
C GLY A 124 -7.53 8.52 -16.63
N ILE A 125 -8.50 9.35 -16.24
CA ILE A 125 -8.35 10.81 -16.10
C ILE A 125 -7.75 11.25 -14.77
N GLN A 126 -7.65 10.32 -13.82
CA GLN A 126 -7.26 10.57 -12.43
C GLN A 126 -5.75 10.49 -12.20
N ARG A 127 -4.95 10.32 -13.26
CA ARG A 127 -3.51 10.15 -13.19
C ARG A 127 -2.81 11.33 -13.81
N ASP A 128 -1.86 11.89 -13.08
CA ASP A 128 -1.14 13.09 -13.48
C ASP A 128 0.02 12.76 -14.43
N GLY A 129 0.56 11.54 -14.35
CA GLY A 129 1.61 11.04 -15.24
C GLY A 129 2.84 10.50 -14.52
N PRO A 130 3.79 9.90 -15.24
CA PRO A 130 4.94 9.21 -14.64
C PRO A 130 5.80 10.12 -13.75
N HIS A 131 5.79 11.44 -14.01
CA HIS A 131 6.59 12.42 -13.28
C HIS A 131 6.15 12.61 -11.82
N VAL A 132 4.90 12.31 -11.46
CA VAL A 132 4.44 12.44 -10.06
C VAL A 132 4.77 11.24 -9.19
N ARG A 133 5.20 10.10 -9.78
CA ARG A 133 5.42 8.86 -9.01
C ARG A 133 6.48 9.01 -7.93
N VAL A 134 7.62 9.62 -8.25
CA VAL A 134 8.73 9.82 -7.31
C VAL A 134 8.37 10.79 -6.19
N PRO A 135 7.80 11.98 -6.46
CA PRO A 135 7.28 12.86 -5.41
C PRO A 135 6.27 12.20 -4.47
N VAL A 136 5.31 11.45 -5.03
CA VAL A 136 4.27 10.74 -4.24
C VAL A 136 4.89 9.66 -3.36
N ASP A 137 5.78 8.82 -3.92
CA ASP A 137 6.45 7.76 -3.16
C ASP A 137 7.32 8.33 -2.03
N THR A 138 8.09 9.39 -2.32
CA THR A 138 8.91 10.08 -1.32
C THR A 138 8.04 10.64 -0.19
N ARG A 139 6.99 11.39 -0.53
CA ARG A 139 6.08 11.99 0.46
C ARG A 139 5.41 10.92 1.32
N LEU A 140 4.91 9.85 0.70
CA LEU A 140 4.29 8.74 1.41
C LEU A 140 5.25 8.12 2.44
N ARG A 141 6.47 7.80 2.02
CA ARG A 141 7.47 7.16 2.89
C ARG A 141 7.89 8.06 4.04
N THR A 142 8.11 9.34 3.78
CA THR A 142 8.40 10.32 4.82
C THR A 142 7.26 10.37 5.85
N ARG A 143 6.00 10.45 5.41
CA ARG A 143 4.85 10.49 6.33
C ARG A 143 4.68 9.21 7.14
N LEU A 144 4.92 8.04 6.54
CA LEU A 144 4.92 6.77 7.26
C LEU A 144 6.04 6.72 8.31
N GLN A 145 7.24 7.18 7.96
CA GLN A 145 8.39 7.24 8.87
C GLN A 145 8.15 8.22 10.04
N ASP A 146 7.69 9.43 9.75
CA ASP A 146 7.40 10.46 10.75
C ASP A 146 6.32 10.00 11.73
N ALA A 147 5.31 9.28 11.23
CA ALA A 147 4.25 8.71 12.04
C ALA A 147 4.63 7.38 12.75
N GLY A 148 5.83 6.86 12.52
CA GLY A 148 6.29 5.59 13.08
C GLY A 148 5.51 4.37 12.58
N VAL A 149 4.88 4.45 11.41
CA VAL A 149 4.12 3.35 10.81
C VAL A 149 5.08 2.39 10.10
N PRO A 150 5.19 1.12 10.54
CA PRO A 150 6.04 0.15 9.88
C PRO A 150 5.45 -0.24 8.52
N PHE A 151 6.31 -0.36 7.50
CA PHE A 151 5.91 -0.82 6.18
C PHE A 151 7.00 -1.67 5.53
N SER A 152 6.59 -2.52 4.58
CA SER A 152 7.49 -3.28 3.72
C SER A 152 7.32 -2.86 2.28
N VAL A 153 8.41 -2.74 1.53
CA VAL A 153 8.35 -2.39 0.11
C VAL A 153 8.25 -3.66 -0.73
N VAL A 154 7.36 -3.66 -1.73
CA VAL A 154 7.13 -4.79 -2.64
C VAL A 154 7.56 -4.42 -4.05
N TYR A 155 8.61 -5.09 -4.50
CA TYR A 155 9.12 -5.07 -5.88
C TYR A 155 8.85 -6.40 -6.59
N GLY A 156 9.13 -6.42 -7.88
CA GLY A 156 9.04 -7.58 -8.76
C GLY A 156 7.92 -7.44 -9.78
N GLN A 157 7.94 -8.33 -10.76
CA GLN A 157 6.96 -8.38 -11.83
C GLN A 157 6.13 -9.67 -11.73
N GLY A 158 4.88 -9.61 -12.19
CA GLY A 158 4.02 -10.79 -12.30
C GLY A 158 3.92 -11.59 -11.00
N GLN A 159 4.19 -12.90 -11.08
CA GLN A 159 4.04 -13.83 -9.95
C GLN A 159 5.08 -13.62 -8.84
N ASP A 160 6.30 -13.18 -9.17
CA ASP A 160 7.34 -12.95 -8.16
C ASP A 160 6.93 -11.87 -7.16
N ARG A 161 6.25 -10.83 -7.68
CA ARG A 161 5.68 -9.77 -6.84
C ARG A 161 4.60 -10.29 -5.89
N VAL A 162 3.70 -11.13 -6.42
CA VAL A 162 2.62 -11.74 -5.63
C VAL A 162 3.21 -12.63 -4.54
N GLU A 163 4.25 -13.41 -4.85
CA GLU A 163 4.94 -14.26 -3.90
C GLU A 163 5.64 -13.44 -2.80
N ALA A 164 6.33 -12.35 -3.16
CA ALA A 164 6.96 -11.46 -2.19
C ALA A 164 5.95 -10.85 -1.22
N ALA A 165 4.83 -10.31 -1.72
CA ALA A 165 3.76 -9.77 -0.89
C ALA A 165 3.08 -10.87 -0.04
N TRP A 166 2.86 -12.05 -0.62
CA TRP A 166 2.25 -13.18 0.09
C TRP A 166 3.10 -13.65 1.27
N ARG A 167 4.42 -13.70 1.12
CA ARG A 167 5.35 -14.03 2.22
C ARG A 167 5.22 -13.03 3.38
N ALA A 168 5.13 -11.74 3.09
CA ALA A 168 4.92 -10.72 4.12
C ALA A 168 3.58 -10.93 4.86
N ILE A 169 2.51 -11.27 4.14
CA ILE A 169 1.19 -11.57 4.73
C ILE A 169 1.25 -12.81 5.62
N VAL A 170 1.84 -13.91 5.15
CA VAL A 170 1.97 -15.15 5.93
C VAL A 170 2.78 -14.92 7.20
N ASN A 171 3.88 -14.17 7.12
CA ASN A 171 4.69 -13.83 8.30
C ASN A 171 3.90 -12.99 9.31
N ALA A 172 3.12 -12.01 8.84
CA ALA A 172 2.27 -11.20 9.71
C ALA A 172 1.15 -12.05 10.35
N LEU A 173 0.52 -12.95 9.60
CA LEU A 173 -0.47 -13.90 10.13
C LEU A 173 0.13 -14.81 11.21
N ALA A 174 1.34 -15.33 10.99
CA ALA A 174 2.05 -16.16 11.96
C ALA A 174 2.39 -15.38 13.24
N ALA A 175 2.82 -14.12 13.11
CA ALA A 175 3.11 -13.25 14.25
C ALA A 175 1.86 -12.94 15.09
N MET A 176 0.68 -12.86 14.48
CA MET A 176 -0.59 -12.66 15.20
C MET A 176 -1.13 -13.95 15.85
N GLY A 177 -0.79 -15.13 15.31
CA GLY A 177 -1.27 -16.42 15.80
C GLY A 177 -0.35 -17.14 16.80
N GLY A 178 0.88 -16.66 17.00
CA GLY A 178 1.85 -17.24 17.93
C GLY A 178 1.85 -16.55 19.30
N ASN A 179 2.02 -17.34 20.38
CA ASN A 179 2.53 -16.83 21.66
C ASN A 179 3.86 -16.09 21.36
N PRO A 180 4.14 -14.90 21.95
CA PRO A 180 5.29 -14.10 21.54
C PRO A 180 6.55 -14.92 21.76
N ARG A 181 7.16 -15.39 20.67
CA ARG A 181 8.53 -15.88 20.73
C ARG A 181 9.37 -14.66 21.05
N THR A 182 10.08 -14.72 22.17
CA THR A 182 11.07 -13.72 22.52
C THR A 182 11.99 -13.50 21.32
N ALA A 183 12.43 -12.26 21.11
CA ALA A 183 13.25 -11.84 19.98
C ALA A 183 14.60 -12.58 19.84
N GLU A 184 14.88 -13.54 20.73
CA GLU A 184 16.10 -14.35 20.81
C GLU A 184 16.04 -15.64 19.97
N ASP A 185 14.85 -16.11 19.59
CA ASP A 185 14.67 -17.35 18.80
C ASP A 185 14.56 -17.13 17.27
N ALA A 186 14.74 -15.89 16.81
CA ALA A 186 14.79 -15.61 15.38
C ALA A 186 16.08 -16.20 14.79
N PRO A 187 16.02 -17.04 13.73
CA PRO A 187 17.23 -17.56 13.12
C PRO A 187 18.05 -16.38 12.58
N ALA A 188 19.35 -16.38 12.89
CA ALA A 188 20.30 -15.27 12.69
C ALA A 188 20.45 -14.77 11.23
N ASN A 189 19.73 -15.38 10.29
CA ASN A 189 19.68 -15.06 8.87
C ASN A 189 18.40 -14.32 8.43
N LEU A 190 17.44 -14.06 9.33
CA LEU A 190 16.33 -13.14 9.10
C LEU A 190 16.66 -11.79 9.73
N GLN A 191 17.62 -11.07 9.13
CA GLN A 191 17.70 -9.64 9.42
C GLN A 191 16.40 -8.98 8.94
N PRO A 192 15.70 -8.20 9.78
CA PRO A 192 14.64 -7.35 9.29
C PRO A 192 15.30 -6.41 8.28
N TRP A 193 14.79 -6.38 7.06
CA TRP A 193 15.34 -5.58 5.96
C TRP A 193 15.82 -4.23 6.48
N CYS A 194 17.12 -3.99 6.26
CA CYS A 194 17.89 -2.94 6.90
C CYS A 194 17.17 -1.60 6.88
N ARG A 195 17.23 -0.85 8.00
CA ARG A 195 16.84 0.57 8.08
C ARG A 195 17.51 1.43 6.98
N GLU A 196 18.63 0.97 6.43
CA GLU A 196 19.38 1.60 5.34
C GLU A 196 18.79 1.33 3.94
N CYS A 197 17.92 0.32 3.77
CA CYS A 197 17.23 0.07 2.49
C CYS A 197 16.07 1.05 2.23
N LEU A 198 15.76 1.93 3.19
CA LEU A 198 14.71 2.95 3.08
C LEU A 198 15.24 4.30 2.53
N VAL A 199 16.49 4.35 2.09
CA VAL A 199 17.13 5.54 1.51
C VAL A 199 17.14 5.39 -0.02
N PRO A 200 16.65 6.37 -0.81
CA PRO A 200 16.55 6.29 -2.27
C PRO A 200 17.83 5.85 -2.99
N GLU A 201 19.00 6.21 -2.46
CA GLU A 201 20.31 5.84 -3.00
C GLU A 201 20.61 4.34 -2.85
N CYS A 202 20.16 3.70 -1.78
CA CYS A 202 20.30 2.26 -1.56
C CYS A 202 19.33 1.47 -2.45
N GLU A 203 18.11 1.98 -2.67
CA GLU A 203 17.18 1.41 -3.66
C GLU A 203 17.81 1.45 -5.06
N HIS A 204 18.43 2.56 -5.47
CA HIS A 204 19.08 2.67 -6.79
C HIS A 204 20.20 1.63 -6.99
N GLN A 205 20.94 1.27 -5.95
CA GLN A 205 21.96 0.21 -6.02
C GLN A 205 21.35 -1.19 -6.08
N LEU A 206 20.25 -1.43 -5.36
CA LEU A 206 19.50 -2.69 -5.41
C LEU A 206 18.87 -2.90 -6.79
N PHE A 207 18.27 -1.84 -7.35
CA PHE A 207 17.74 -1.78 -8.71
C PHE A 207 18.81 -2.08 -9.77
N ARG A 208 20.01 -1.50 -9.66
CA ARG A 208 21.11 -1.80 -10.60
C ARG A 208 21.58 -3.25 -10.55
N ARG A 209 21.42 -3.93 -9.42
CA ARG A 209 21.78 -5.36 -9.28
C ARG A 209 20.70 -6.28 -9.86
N LEU A 210 19.43 -5.94 -9.69
CA LEU A 210 18.29 -6.74 -10.17
C LEU A 210 18.04 -6.65 -11.69
N VAL A 211 18.54 -5.60 -12.36
CA VAL A 211 18.38 -5.39 -13.82
C VAL A 211 19.57 -5.97 -14.61
N ARG A 212 20.53 -6.64 -13.94
CA ARG A 212 21.75 -7.18 -14.56
C ARG A 212 21.78 -8.70 -14.76
N ASP A 213 20.67 -9.39 -14.47
CA ASP A 213 20.45 -10.80 -14.82
C ASP A 213 19.36 -10.91 -15.90
#